data_AF-A0A1I5DU80-F1
#
_entry.id   AF-A0A1I5DU80-F1
#
_cell.length_a   1.000
_cell.length_b   1.000
_cell.length_c   1.000
_cell.angle_alpha   90.00
_cell.angle_beta   90.00
_cell.angle_gamma   90.00
#
_symmetry.space_group_name_H-M   'P 1'
#
loop_
_entity.id
_entity.type
_entity.pdbx_description
1 polymer ?
#
loop_
_entity_poly.entity_id
_entity_poly.type
_entity_poly.pdbx_seq_one_letter_code
_entity_poly.pdbx_strand_id
1 'polypeptide(L)'
;MQHFYYNRFMNRRRRKESLKNQIWMKTGGVCAKCGKAVEPDKRTIDHFIPKYHGGTDDIRNLIPMCKACNRAKGSRLVSIEDCCPYLSEEYRALAIKYSGESK
;
A
#
# COMPACT_ATOMS: atom_id res chain seq x y z
N MET A 1 10.22 30.82 14.64
CA MET A 1 9.55 30.28 13.42
C MET A 1 10.19 29.00 12.86
N GLN A 2 11.53 28.86 12.81
CA GLN A 2 12.18 27.62 12.30
C GLN A 2 11.84 26.35 13.11
N HIS A 3 11.76 26.45 14.45
CA HIS A 3 11.50 25.29 15.32
C HIS A 3 10.10 24.67 15.11
N PHE A 4 9.06 25.49 14.89
CA PHE A 4 7.71 25.01 14.58
C PHE A 4 7.63 24.26 13.25
N TYR A 5 8.29 24.78 12.21
CA TYR A 5 8.38 24.12 10.91
C TYR A 5 9.10 22.77 11.01
N TYR A 6 10.24 22.73 11.70
CA TYR A 6 10.99 21.50 11.94
C TYR A 6 10.15 20.43 12.66
N ASN A 7 9.46 20.81 13.74
CA ASN A 7 8.58 19.88 14.48
C ASN A 7 7.42 19.36 13.61
N ARG A 8 6.79 20.23 12.81
CA ARG A 8 5.74 19.82 11.85
C ARG A 8 6.29 18.85 10.81
N PHE A 9 7.49 19.08 10.30
CA PHE A 9 8.16 18.20 9.34
C PHE A 9 8.46 16.82 9.94
N MET A 10 9.07 16.77 11.12
CA MET A 10 9.38 15.51 11.81
C MET A 10 8.11 14.71 12.14
N ASN A 11 7.05 15.39 12.56
CA ASN A 11 5.74 14.75 12.82
C ASN A 11 5.10 14.17 11.55
N ARG A 12 5.23 14.83 10.39
CA ARG A 12 4.77 14.30 9.10
C ARG A 12 5.56 13.06 8.70
N ARG A 13 6.89 13.08 8.85
CA ARG A 13 7.75 11.90 8.58
C ARG A 13 7.35 10.70 9.45
N ARG A 14 7.19 10.90 10.76
CA ARG A 14 6.79 9.83 11.69
C ARG A 14 5.43 9.21 11.33
N ARG A 15 4.43 10.04 11.00
CA ARG A 15 3.12 9.55 10.56
C ARG A 15 3.20 8.74 9.26
N LYS A 16 3.98 9.21 8.29
CA LYS A 16 4.19 8.51 7.02
C LYS A 16 4.83 7.13 7.24
N GLU A 17 5.80 7.05 8.16
CA GLU A 17 6.45 5.78 8.47
C GLU A 17 5.53 4.81 9.21
N SER A 18 4.73 5.32 10.15
CA SER A 18 3.70 4.52 10.83
C SER A 18 2.70 3.93 9.83
N LEU A 19 2.19 4.74 8.89
CA LEU A 19 1.29 4.27 7.85
C LEU A 19 1.94 3.21 6.96
N LYS A 20 3.21 3.41 6.55
CA LYS A 20 3.97 2.41 5.79
C LYS A 20 4.08 1.09 6.54
N ASN A 21 4.37 1.12 7.84
CA ASN A 21 4.44 -0.08 8.67
C ASN A 21 3.09 -0.79 8.75
N GLN A 22 1.99 -0.06 8.95
CA GLN A 22 0.64 -0.64 8.96
C GLN A 22 0.31 -1.35 7.64
N ILE A 23 0.64 -0.72 6.50
CA ILE A 23 0.42 -1.34 5.18
C ILE A 23 1.32 -2.57 4.98
N TRP A 24 2.56 -2.52 5.48
CA TRP A 24 3.52 -3.62 5.37
C TRP A 24 3.05 -4.87 6.13
N MET A 25 2.47 -4.68 7.31
CA MET A 25 1.95 -5.78 8.14
C MET A 25 0.83 -6.57 7.46
N LYS A 26 0.18 -6.04 6.43
CA LYS A 26 -0.88 -6.74 5.69
C LYS A 26 -0.47 -8.06 5.03
N THR A 27 0.82 -8.26 4.88
CA THR A 27 1.43 -9.43 4.24
C THR A 27 2.44 -10.13 5.15
N GLY A 28 2.61 -9.66 6.39
CA GLY A 28 3.69 -10.17 7.26
C GLY A 28 5.10 -9.87 6.74
N GLY A 29 5.26 -8.88 5.86
CA GLY A 29 6.58 -8.43 5.40
C GLY A 29 7.04 -8.99 4.05
N VAL A 30 6.12 -9.46 3.22
CA VAL A 30 6.42 -9.89 1.84
C VAL A 30 5.71 -9.02 0.81
N CYS A 31 6.19 -9.05 -0.43
CA CYS A 31 5.47 -8.40 -1.52
C CYS A 31 4.11 -9.07 -1.75
N ALA A 32 3.02 -8.30 -1.79
CA ALA A 32 1.68 -8.82 -2.01
C ALA A 32 1.53 -9.62 -3.32
N LYS A 33 2.33 -9.32 -4.36
CA LYS A 33 2.28 -9.99 -5.67
C LYS A 33 3.18 -11.22 -5.76
N CYS A 34 4.46 -11.09 -5.41
CA CYS A 34 5.46 -12.15 -5.66
C CYS A 34 5.90 -12.92 -4.42
N GLY A 35 5.43 -12.56 -3.23
CA GLY A 35 5.73 -13.28 -1.98
C GLY A 35 7.18 -13.15 -1.49
N LYS A 36 8.05 -12.43 -2.21
CA LYS A 36 9.43 -12.19 -1.77
C LYS A 36 9.44 -11.24 -0.58
N ALA A 37 10.25 -11.54 0.43
CA ALA A 37 10.55 -10.61 1.51
C ALA A 37 11.07 -9.28 0.91
N VAL A 38 10.63 -8.17 1.48
CA VAL A 38 11.14 -6.84 1.10
C VAL A 38 11.58 -6.12 2.35
N GLU A 39 12.81 -5.63 2.31
CA GLU A 39 13.35 -4.83 3.38
C GLU A 39 12.52 -3.56 3.61
N PRO A 40 12.39 -3.08 4.86
CA PRO A 40 11.58 -1.89 5.19
C PRO A 40 11.94 -0.63 4.40
N ASP A 41 13.19 -0.49 3.96
CA ASP A 41 13.70 0.63 3.16
C ASP A 41 13.36 0.50 1.66
N LYS A 42 13.18 -0.72 1.16
CA LYS A 42 12.91 -1.05 -0.25
C LYS A 42 11.44 -1.28 -0.57
N ARG A 43 10.58 -1.37 0.46
CA ARG A 43 9.14 -1.53 0.27
C ARG A 43 8.52 -0.32 -0.40
N THR A 44 7.57 -0.59 -1.28
CA THR A 44 6.73 0.42 -1.91
C THR A 44 5.28 0.17 -1.54
N ILE A 45 4.46 1.21 -1.65
CA ILE A 45 3.01 1.13 -1.50
C ILE A 45 2.42 1.33 -2.89
N ASP A 46 1.51 0.45 -3.28
CA ASP A 46 0.73 0.54 -4.50
C ASP A 46 -0.76 0.77 -4.16
N HIS A 47 -1.48 1.36 -5.10
CA HIS A 47 -2.94 1.48 -5.03
C HIS A 47 -3.57 0.33 -5.81
N PHE A 48 -4.35 -0.51 -5.13
CA PHE A 48 -5.05 -1.65 -5.75
C PHE A 48 -5.88 -1.18 -6.95
N ILE A 49 -6.80 -0.24 -6.71
CA ILE A 49 -7.42 0.60 -7.73
C ILE A 49 -6.52 1.82 -7.93
N PRO A 50 -5.86 1.99 -9.09
CA PRO A 50 -4.99 3.13 -9.34
C PRO A 50 -5.73 4.46 -9.25
N LYS A 51 -5.03 5.54 -8.84
CA LYS A 51 -5.63 6.90 -8.78
C LYS A 51 -6.26 7.35 -10.09
N TYR A 52 -5.66 6.97 -11.22
CA TYR A 52 -6.20 7.25 -12.56
C TYR A 52 -7.61 6.65 -12.77
N HIS A 53 -7.91 5.55 -12.08
CA HIS A 53 -9.21 4.87 -12.11
C HIS A 53 -10.09 5.22 -10.90
N GLY A 54 -9.84 6.35 -10.23
CA GLY A 54 -10.66 6.83 -9.11
C GLY A 54 -10.29 6.27 -7.74
N GLY A 55 -9.23 5.46 -7.64
CA GLY A 55 -8.75 4.97 -6.35
C GLY A 55 -8.22 6.10 -5.46
N THR A 56 -8.43 5.96 -4.15
CA THR A 56 -8.06 6.94 -3.13
C THR A 56 -6.91 6.45 -2.26
N ASP A 57 -6.40 7.31 -1.38
CA ASP A 57 -5.40 6.95 -0.36
C ASP A 57 -6.03 6.25 0.87
N ASP A 58 -7.26 5.74 0.75
CA ASP A 58 -7.88 4.88 1.77
C ASP A 58 -6.97 3.68 2.00
N ILE A 59 -6.66 3.39 3.27
CA ILE A 59 -5.75 2.32 3.64
C ILE A 59 -6.20 0.97 3.06
N ARG A 60 -7.50 0.73 2.87
CA ARG A 60 -8.04 -0.51 2.26
C ARG A 60 -7.60 -0.67 0.80
N ASN A 61 -7.35 0.43 0.09
CA ASN A 61 -6.83 0.46 -1.27
C ASN A 61 -5.29 0.36 -1.34
N LEU A 62 -4.58 0.57 -0.23
CA LEU A 62 -3.12 0.60 -0.21
C LEU A 62 -2.52 -0.79 0.06
N ILE A 63 -1.60 -1.21 -0.79
CA ILE A 63 -1.03 -2.56 -0.79
C ILE A 63 0.50 -2.52 -0.75
N PRO A 64 1.15 -3.37 0.06
CA PRO A 64 2.61 -3.51 0.07
C PRO A 64 3.15 -4.24 -1.17
N MET A 65 4.08 -3.63 -1.89
CA MET A 65 4.73 -4.25 -3.05
C MET A 65 6.24 -3.99 -3.09
N CYS A 66 7.01 -4.90 -3.71
CA CYS A 66 8.37 -4.60 -4.11
C CYS A 66 8.37 -3.65 -5.32
N LYS A 67 9.46 -2.89 -5.50
CA LYS A 67 9.60 -1.91 -6.60
C LYS A 67 9.36 -2.52 -7.99
N ALA A 68 9.83 -3.75 -8.21
CA ALA A 68 9.70 -4.43 -9.50
C ALA A 68 8.24 -4.76 -9.83
N CYS A 69 7.50 -5.38 -8.89
CA CYS A 69 6.10 -5.71 -9.09
C CYS A 69 5.21 -4.46 -9.17
N ASN A 70 5.48 -3.45 -8.34
CA ASN A 70 4.75 -2.17 -8.39
C ASN A 70 4.91 -1.51 -9.77
N ARG A 71 6.15 -1.39 -10.26
CA ARG A 71 6.43 -0.88 -11.61
C ARG A 71 5.75 -1.72 -12.71
N ALA A 72 5.77 -3.04 -12.58
CA ALA A 72 5.15 -3.94 -13.57
C ALA A 72 3.62 -3.84 -13.59
N LYS A 73 2.97 -3.61 -12.44
CA LYS A 73 1.53 -3.37 -12.37
C LYS A 73 1.18 -2.03 -13.02
N GLY A 74 1.85 -0.95 -12.60
CA GLY A 74 1.55 0.40 -13.05
C GLY A 74 0.08 0.76 -12.78
N SER A 75 -0.56 1.44 -13.74
CA SER A 75 -1.95 1.88 -13.63
C SER A 75 -2.97 0.84 -14.11
N ARG A 76 -2.59 -0.44 -14.28
CA ARG A 76 -3.54 -1.46 -14.74
C ARG A 76 -4.51 -1.85 -13.62
N LEU A 77 -5.79 -1.94 -13.96
CA LEU A 77 -6.78 -2.64 -13.15
C LEU A 77 -6.54 -4.15 -13.25
N VAL A 78 -6.53 -4.80 -12.11
CA VAL A 78 -6.24 -6.24 -11.95
C VAL A 78 -7.12 -6.77 -10.83
N SER A 79 -7.45 -8.06 -10.87
CA SER A 79 -8.15 -8.74 -9.78
C SER A 79 -7.30 -8.76 -8.50
N ILE A 80 -7.93 -8.95 -7.34
CA ILE A 80 -7.18 -9.04 -6.08
C ILE A 80 -6.34 -10.32 -6.04
N GLU A 81 -6.83 -11.40 -6.65
CA GLU A 81 -6.16 -12.69 -6.78
C GLU A 81 -4.90 -12.57 -7.64
N ASP A 82 -4.98 -11.84 -8.75
CA ASP A 82 -3.83 -11.59 -9.60
C ASP A 82 -2.89 -10.57 -8.96
N CYS A 83 -3.40 -9.50 -8.38
CA CYS A 83 -2.55 -8.44 -7.87
C CYS A 83 -1.82 -8.86 -6.60
N CYS A 84 -2.53 -9.56 -5.72
CA CYS A 84 -2.21 -9.61 -4.30
C CYS A 84 -2.48 -10.98 -3.64
N PRO A 85 -1.99 -12.10 -4.22
CA PRO A 85 -2.24 -13.43 -3.67
C PRO A 85 -1.68 -13.61 -2.24
N TYR A 86 -0.70 -12.81 -1.82
CA TYR A 86 -0.05 -12.91 -0.50
C TYR A 86 -0.61 -11.94 0.55
N LEU A 87 -1.72 -11.24 0.29
CA LEU A 87 -2.45 -10.54 1.35
C LEU A 87 -3.04 -11.56 2.34
N SER A 88 -3.04 -11.23 3.64
CA SER A 88 -3.82 -12.02 4.61
C SER A 88 -5.31 -11.97 4.26
N GLU A 89 -6.04 -12.99 4.72
CA GLU A 89 -7.47 -13.13 4.43
C GLU A 89 -8.28 -11.90 4.89
N GLU A 90 -7.96 -11.39 6.09
CA GLU A 90 -8.57 -10.17 6.64
C GLU A 90 -8.41 -8.97 5.69
N TYR A 91 -7.20 -8.70 5.22
CA TYR A 91 -6.93 -7.55 4.36
C TYR A 91 -7.42 -7.75 2.92
N ARG A 92 -7.48 -9.00 2.45
CA ARG A 92 -8.11 -9.34 1.17
C ARG A 92 -9.59 -8.98 1.21
N ALA A 93 -10.32 -9.39 2.25
CA ALA A 93 -11.74 -9.06 2.41
C ALA A 93 -11.98 -7.53 2.44
N LEU A 94 -11.10 -6.78 3.12
CA LEU A 94 -11.19 -5.31 3.15
C LEU A 94 -10.95 -4.66 1.78
N ALA A 95 -10.00 -5.18 0.99
CA ALA A 95 -9.72 -4.67 -0.35
C ALA A 95 -10.89 -4.95 -1.32
N ILE A 96 -11.50 -6.14 -1.24
CA ILE A 96 -12.70 -6.51 -2.01
C ILE A 96 -13.86 -5.57 -1.66
N LYS A 97 -14.10 -5.36 -0.36
CA LYS A 97 -15.14 -4.43 0.11
C LYS A 97 -14.92 -3.02 -0.42
N TYR A 98 -13.69 -2.50 -0.34
CA TYR A 98 -13.34 -1.20 -0.91
C TYR A 98 -13.64 -1.11 -2.40
N SER A 99 -13.29 -2.15 -3.18
CA SER A 99 -13.57 -2.19 -4.62
C SER A 99 -15.06 -2.18 -4.95
N GLY A 100 -15.90 -2.72 -4.07
CA GLY A 100 -17.35 -2.68 -4.22
C GLY A 100 -17.96 -1.32 -3.89
N GLU A 101 -17.37 -0.59 -2.95
CA GLU A 101 -17.81 0.75 -2.52
C GLU A 101 -17.31 1.87 -3.44
N SER A 102 -16.22 1.67 -4.17
CA SER A 102 -15.55 2.71 -4.98
C SER A 102 -16.20 2.97 -6.34
N LYS A 103 -17.52 2.78 -6.45
CA LYS A 103 -18.30 3.06 -7.68
C LYS A 103 -19.07 4.35 -7.57
#